data_AF-A0A352JS71-F1
#
_entry.id   AF-A0A352JS71-F1
#
_cell.length_a   1.000
_cell.length_b   1.000
_cell.length_c   1.000
_cell.angle_alpha   90.00
_cell.angle_beta   90.00
_cell.angle_gamma   90.00
#
_symmetry.space_group_name_H-M   'P 1'
#
loop_
_entity.id
_entity.type
_entity.pdbx_description
1 polymer ?
#
loop_
_entity_poly.entity_id
_entity_poly.type
_entity_poly.pdbx_seq_one_letter_code
_entity_poly.pdbx_strand_id
1 'polypeptide(L)'
;MLFLLPGLASPKDLLYPRGRKVTTSENQISQTQRKFKSDISDKNILGLQRPSLYSLPTAKRGLPLAMAVMEDTIRVLVLKVEFQPEIPDDPNTTGNGAFDMRSYDEFVAQEGHYIDPAPHTSAYFGSHMEALRRFWYFVSDKKLDLSWDIYPQSESLSFRLPVQMNYYGSGGPWADSSIGDRLGHFVIDAITFADSAAPEIDFSQYQAVVIFHAGSDQQNNIAFINNTPDDFFTGFLRLGTPVPVDNGAYAVSEALQVPETVSQDNRINALNAVMAHEFGHQLGLVDLYNTSNFMTQIGDFSLMDDNGMSVGVEFDSLYSTVGGTIPVYPDAWSRAYLGFDIPRVITRGSDQTVSAAVLNYPDSEIVKVPITDFEYYLIENRQQVNPQTALIADHQTGVILGPGYVENSLLIANGEYDLLAPGNGMLIWHVDEYVAYQDTTRSGYNNFLVNTLQWNKDRRFLSLVEADGVVDFGGNYYRGYGDQNDFFYGNGGASSFTPFTRPPSRTNLGADSHIFITGVTRSDTFMTADIDNDWLIPGWPQMSRPGAMSDPIIAGIGAFGTNSVVMAAGNKILAWRFDGAKI
;
A
#
# COMPACT_ATOMS: atom_id res chain seq x y z
N MET A 1 14.87 -2.34 41.45
CA MET A 1 14.58 -1.04 40.82
C MET A 1 15.89 -0.53 40.24
N LEU A 2 16.19 -0.96 39.02
CA LEU A 2 17.31 -0.46 38.22
C LEU A 2 16.64 0.14 36.98
N PHE A 3 16.67 1.48 36.87
CA PHE A 3 16.18 2.17 35.69
C PHE A 3 17.11 1.83 34.53
N LEU A 4 16.67 0.97 33.61
CA LEU A 4 17.29 0.86 32.29
C LEU A 4 17.00 2.17 31.55
N LEU A 5 18.05 2.84 31.10
CA LEU A 5 17.95 3.96 30.17
C LEU A 5 17.21 3.49 28.91
N PRO A 6 16.34 4.33 28.31
CA PRO A 6 15.73 3.98 27.03
C PRO A 6 16.85 3.79 25.99
N GLY A 7 16.94 2.59 25.42
CA GLY A 7 17.85 2.29 24.30
C GLY A 7 18.87 1.17 24.50
N LEU A 8 19.02 0.54 25.67
CA LEU A 8 19.88 -0.64 25.80
C LEU A 8 19.17 -1.90 25.30
N ALA A 9 19.70 -2.53 24.25
CA ALA A 9 19.14 -3.73 23.64
C ALA A 9 19.16 -4.93 24.61
N SER A 10 18.01 -5.56 24.81
CA SER A 10 17.86 -6.88 25.41
C SER A 10 17.67 -7.94 24.30
N PRO A 11 18.07 -9.21 24.52
CA PRO A 11 17.84 -10.29 23.55
C PRO A 11 16.37 -10.51 23.18
N LYS A 12 15.41 -10.05 24.03
CA LYS A 12 13.97 -10.12 23.75
C LYS A 12 13.49 -9.06 22.75
N ASP A 13 14.29 -8.03 22.51
CA ASP A 13 13.89 -6.85 21.72
C ASP A 13 14.21 -7.05 20.22
N LEU A 14 14.80 -8.19 19.87
CA LEU A 14 15.22 -8.53 18.51
C LEU A 14 14.74 -9.90 18.12
N LEU A 15 13.99 -9.96 17.03
CA LEU A 15 13.62 -11.19 16.37
C LEU A 15 14.47 -11.30 15.12
N TYR A 16 15.27 -12.36 15.00
CA TYR A 16 16.15 -12.57 13.86
C TYR A 16 15.45 -13.44 12.81
N PRO A 17 15.14 -12.91 11.62
CA PRO A 17 14.68 -13.72 10.50
C PRO A 17 15.75 -14.73 10.08
N ARG A 18 15.37 -15.99 9.87
CA ARG A 18 16.25 -17.00 9.25
C ARG A 18 16.03 -17.15 7.75
N GLY A 19 14.86 -16.76 7.27
CA GLY A 19 14.50 -16.94 5.87
C GLY A 19 13.14 -16.37 5.53
N ARG A 20 12.96 -16.19 4.23
CA ARG A 20 11.71 -15.83 3.55
C ARG A 20 11.02 -17.12 3.10
N LYS A 21 9.71 -17.25 3.36
CA LYS A 21 8.92 -18.36 2.82
C LYS A 21 7.54 -17.90 2.40
N VAL A 22 7.12 -18.35 1.22
CA VAL A 22 5.75 -18.17 0.73
C VAL A 22 4.81 -19.02 1.58
N THR A 23 3.86 -18.37 2.26
CA THR A 23 2.98 -19.00 3.28
C THR A 23 1.61 -19.36 2.75
N THR A 24 1.11 -18.65 1.74
CA THR A 24 -0.17 -18.91 1.10
C THR A 24 0.06 -19.56 -0.27
N SER A 25 -0.70 -20.63 -0.53
CA SER A 25 -0.76 -21.21 -1.86
C SER A 25 -1.89 -20.56 -2.65
N GLU A 26 -1.57 -20.21 -3.89
CA GLU A 26 -2.32 -19.50 -4.92
C GLU A 26 -3.81 -19.84 -5.11
N ASN A 27 -4.27 -20.98 -4.60
CA ASN A 27 -5.61 -21.53 -4.84
C ASN A 27 -6.56 -21.41 -3.65
N GLN A 28 -6.20 -20.69 -2.59
CA GLN A 28 -6.97 -20.67 -1.33
C GLN A 28 -7.66 -19.34 -0.99
N ILE A 29 -7.87 -18.45 -1.97
CA ILE A 29 -8.78 -17.31 -1.74
C ILE A 29 -10.22 -17.83 -1.82
N SER A 30 -10.84 -17.98 -0.66
CA SER A 30 -12.23 -18.40 -0.50
C SER A 30 -13.20 -17.45 -1.24
N GLN A 31 -14.35 -17.96 -1.69
CA GLN A 31 -15.40 -17.10 -2.28
C GLN A 31 -15.89 -16.01 -1.32
N THR A 32 -15.72 -16.21 -0.01
CA THR A 32 -16.01 -15.24 1.05
C THR A 32 -15.02 -14.09 1.09
N GLN A 33 -13.72 -14.34 0.90
CA GLN A 33 -12.70 -13.28 0.81
C GLN A 33 -12.91 -12.35 -0.39
N ARG A 34 -13.66 -12.79 -1.42
CA ARG A 34 -13.97 -11.97 -2.60
C ARG A 34 -15.07 -10.92 -2.40
N LYS A 35 -15.62 -10.78 -1.20
CA LYS A 35 -16.85 -10.02 -0.94
C LYS A 35 -16.63 -8.61 -0.38
N PHE A 36 -15.42 -8.27 0.02
CA PHE A 36 -15.07 -6.94 0.53
C PHE A 36 -13.75 -6.47 -0.06
N LYS A 37 -13.71 -5.20 -0.45
CA LYS A 37 -12.49 -4.49 -0.85
C LYS A 37 -12.51 -3.13 -0.18
N SER A 38 -11.34 -2.63 0.18
CA SER A 38 -11.21 -1.33 0.81
C SER A 38 -11.59 -0.21 -0.15
N ASP A 39 -12.19 0.84 0.43
CA ASP A 39 -12.39 2.11 -0.23
C ASP A 39 -11.05 2.87 -0.36
N ILE A 40 -11.08 3.99 -1.09
CA ILE A 40 -9.94 4.91 -1.20
C ILE A 40 -10.38 6.25 -0.63
N SER A 41 -9.55 6.87 0.22
CA SER A 41 -9.88 8.18 0.79
C SER A 41 -10.11 9.22 -0.31
N ASP A 42 -11.15 10.04 -0.13
CA ASP A 42 -11.39 11.22 -0.95
C ASP A 42 -10.73 12.48 -0.36
N LYS A 43 -10.14 12.37 0.83
CA LYS A 43 -9.41 13.46 1.47
C LYS A 43 -8.03 13.62 0.84
N ASN A 44 -7.67 14.87 0.61
CA ASN A 44 -6.30 15.26 0.25
C ASN A 44 -5.52 15.68 1.50
N ILE A 45 -5.30 14.75 2.43
CA ILE A 45 -4.67 15.05 3.73
C ILE A 45 -3.22 15.51 3.60
N LEU A 46 -2.51 15.08 2.54
CA LEU A 46 -1.16 15.53 2.21
C LEU A 46 -1.13 16.90 1.51
N GLY A 47 -2.29 17.45 1.12
CA GLY A 47 -2.39 18.76 0.47
C GLY A 47 -1.71 18.83 -0.91
N LEU A 48 -1.70 17.72 -1.64
CA LEU A 48 -1.07 17.59 -2.96
C LEU A 48 -1.88 18.29 -4.06
N GLN A 49 -1.22 18.95 -5.00
CA GLN A 49 -1.84 19.49 -6.21
C GLN A 49 -1.40 18.68 -7.43
N ARG A 50 -2.38 18.28 -8.25
CA ARG A 50 -2.19 17.44 -9.43
C ARG A 50 -3.00 17.97 -10.63
N PRO A 51 -2.55 17.76 -11.87
CA PRO A 51 -3.34 18.06 -13.07
C PRO A 51 -4.68 17.31 -13.15
N SER A 52 -4.70 16.05 -12.70
CA SER A 52 -5.89 15.24 -12.51
C SER A 52 -5.79 14.41 -11.23
N LEU A 53 -6.91 13.84 -10.79
CA LEU A 53 -6.98 13.03 -9.57
C LEU A 53 -6.02 11.81 -9.59
N TYR A 54 -5.69 11.29 -10.78
CA TYR A 54 -4.93 10.04 -10.96
C TYR A 54 -3.47 10.27 -11.36
N SER A 55 -3.13 11.50 -11.77
CA SER A 55 -1.78 11.86 -12.18
C SER A 55 -0.86 12.07 -10.99
N LEU A 56 0.45 11.96 -11.23
CA LEU A 56 1.48 12.33 -10.25
C LEU A 56 1.37 13.82 -9.86
N PRO A 57 1.68 14.19 -8.60
CA PRO A 57 1.57 15.56 -8.13
C PRO A 57 2.66 16.46 -8.71
N THR A 58 2.38 17.76 -8.76
CA THR A 58 3.33 18.77 -9.22
C THR A 58 3.70 19.76 -8.11
N ALA A 59 2.83 19.88 -7.11
CA ALA A 59 3.01 20.76 -5.97
C ALA A 59 2.36 20.16 -4.71
N LYS A 60 2.74 20.69 -3.55
CA LYS A 60 2.17 20.41 -2.24
C LYS A 60 1.94 21.74 -1.51
N ARG A 61 0.70 21.96 -1.07
CA ARG A 61 0.22 23.22 -0.44
C ARG A 61 0.67 24.50 -1.17
N GLY A 62 0.64 24.47 -2.51
CA GLY A 62 1.00 25.62 -3.34
C GLY A 62 2.51 25.81 -3.59
N LEU A 63 3.37 24.95 -3.04
CA LEU A 63 4.80 24.93 -3.28
C LEU A 63 5.16 23.80 -4.25
N PRO A 64 6.12 23.98 -5.18
CA PRO A 64 6.67 22.87 -5.96
C PRO A 64 7.14 21.73 -5.04
N LEU A 65 6.96 20.47 -5.45
CA LEU A 65 7.32 19.31 -4.61
C LEU A 65 8.76 19.37 -4.09
N ALA A 66 9.70 19.76 -4.94
CA ALA A 66 11.13 19.89 -4.57
C ALA A 66 11.40 20.95 -3.48
N MET A 67 10.43 21.84 -3.21
CA MET A 67 10.50 22.84 -2.14
C MET A 67 9.64 22.44 -0.93
N ALA A 68 8.76 21.45 -1.07
CA ALA A 68 7.82 21.03 -0.03
C ALA A 68 8.43 19.94 0.87
N VAL A 69 9.63 20.21 1.39
CA VAL A 69 10.47 19.28 2.17
C VAL A 69 10.12 19.23 3.65
N MET A 70 9.13 20.01 4.09
CA MET A 70 8.70 19.96 5.49
C MET A 70 7.91 18.68 5.75
N GLU A 71 8.18 18.08 6.91
CA GLU A 71 7.42 16.99 7.48
C GLU A 71 5.95 17.41 7.69
N ASP A 72 5.03 16.57 7.23
CA ASP A 72 3.63 16.61 7.62
C ASP A 72 3.43 15.73 8.83
N THR A 73 2.71 16.21 9.84
CA THR A 73 2.22 15.35 10.91
C THR A 73 0.73 15.11 10.73
N ILE A 74 0.34 13.85 10.54
CA ILE A 74 -1.07 13.43 10.58
C ILE A 74 -1.40 13.06 12.02
N ARG A 75 -2.44 13.70 12.58
CA ARG A 75 -3.05 13.32 13.85
C ARG A 75 -4.12 12.26 13.62
N VAL A 76 -3.96 11.12 14.28
CA VAL A 76 -4.84 9.96 14.19
C VAL A 76 -5.61 9.78 15.49
N LEU A 77 -6.93 9.68 15.42
CA LEU A 77 -7.75 9.26 16.55
C LEU A 77 -7.80 7.74 16.55
N VAL A 78 -7.36 7.10 17.64
CA VAL A 78 -7.41 5.65 17.80
C VAL A 78 -8.52 5.31 18.78
N LEU A 79 -9.46 4.47 18.37
CA LEU A 79 -10.56 4.00 19.20
C LEU A 79 -10.39 2.50 19.48
N LYS A 80 -10.38 2.11 20.75
CA LYS A 80 -10.43 0.71 21.17
C LYS A 80 -11.88 0.33 21.42
N VAL A 81 -12.42 -0.55 20.58
CA VAL A 81 -13.84 -0.93 20.61
C VAL A 81 -13.98 -2.42 20.86
N GLU A 82 -14.83 -2.77 21.81
CA GLU A 82 -15.19 -4.15 22.09
C GLU A 82 -16.70 -4.30 22.12
N PHE A 83 -17.17 -5.53 22.22
CA PHE A 83 -18.58 -5.91 22.14
C PHE A 83 -19.07 -6.40 23.51
N GLN A 84 -20.38 -6.51 23.64
CA GLN A 84 -20.99 -7.18 24.77
C GLN A 84 -20.49 -8.65 24.79
N PRO A 85 -19.92 -9.15 25.90
CA PRO A 85 -19.37 -10.49 25.94
C PRO A 85 -20.40 -11.59 25.59
N GLU A 86 -19.92 -12.59 24.87
CA GLU A 86 -20.70 -13.71 24.39
C GLU A 86 -20.76 -14.81 25.47
N ILE A 87 -21.97 -15.12 25.96
CA ILE A 87 -22.20 -16.15 26.98
C ILE A 87 -23.44 -16.99 26.60
N PRO A 88 -23.27 -18.25 26.13
CA PRO A 88 -21.98 -18.87 25.76
C PRO A 88 -21.32 -18.16 24.57
N ASP A 89 -20.03 -18.47 24.36
CA ASP A 89 -19.23 -18.02 23.22
C ASP A 89 -19.95 -18.31 21.89
N ASP A 90 -19.96 -17.35 20.95
CA ASP A 90 -20.56 -17.56 19.63
C ASP A 90 -19.53 -18.25 18.73
N PRO A 91 -19.82 -19.46 18.20
CA PRO A 91 -18.87 -20.17 17.35
C PRO A 91 -18.64 -19.49 15.99
N ASN A 92 -19.39 -18.44 15.64
CA ASN A 92 -19.25 -17.73 14.38
C ASN A 92 -18.29 -16.55 14.43
N THR A 93 -17.74 -16.23 15.59
CA THR A 93 -16.80 -15.12 15.83
C THR A 93 -15.54 -15.65 16.52
N THR A 94 -14.42 -14.97 16.34
CA THR A 94 -13.17 -15.26 17.05
C THR A 94 -13.13 -14.50 18.37
N GLY A 95 -12.88 -15.23 19.47
CA GLY A 95 -12.93 -14.68 20.82
C GLY A 95 -14.37 -14.53 21.32
N ASN A 96 -14.54 -13.82 22.45
CA ASN A 96 -15.84 -13.70 23.14
C ASN A 96 -16.45 -12.31 23.05
N GLY A 97 -15.98 -11.49 22.09
CA GLY A 97 -16.34 -10.10 21.93
C GLY A 97 -15.59 -9.09 22.80
N ALA A 98 -14.69 -9.51 23.71
CA ALA A 98 -13.82 -8.61 24.47
C ALA A 98 -12.36 -8.75 24.03
N PHE A 99 -11.56 -7.68 24.21
CA PHE A 99 -10.13 -7.75 23.93
C PHE A 99 -9.44 -8.81 24.80
N ASP A 100 -8.41 -9.45 24.25
CA ASP A 100 -7.60 -10.42 24.96
C ASP A 100 -6.73 -9.74 26.02
N MET A 101 -7.09 -9.98 27.28
CA MET A 101 -6.43 -9.42 28.46
C MET A 101 -5.61 -10.45 29.23
N ARG A 102 -5.33 -11.63 28.63
CA ARG A 102 -4.37 -12.59 29.20
C ARG A 102 -3.02 -11.92 29.43
N SER A 103 -2.29 -12.38 30.43
CA SER A 103 -0.89 -11.98 30.57
C SER A 103 -0.05 -12.56 29.43
N TYR A 104 1.06 -11.90 29.10
CA TYR A 104 2.00 -12.37 28.08
C TYR A 104 2.39 -13.85 28.26
N ASP A 105 2.71 -14.26 29.50
CA ASP A 105 3.12 -15.65 29.77
C ASP A 105 1.96 -16.65 29.56
N GLU A 106 0.72 -16.26 29.88
CA GLU A 106 -0.46 -17.07 29.62
C GLU A 106 -0.76 -17.19 28.12
N PHE A 107 -0.63 -16.09 27.38
CA PHE A 107 -0.76 -16.08 25.92
C PHE A 107 0.26 -17.02 25.28
N VAL A 108 1.55 -16.83 25.57
CA VAL A 108 2.62 -17.66 24.99
C VAL A 108 2.45 -19.13 25.32
N ALA A 109 1.99 -19.45 26.54
CA ALA A 109 1.76 -20.83 26.95
C ALA A 109 0.56 -21.47 26.23
N GLN A 110 -0.48 -20.70 25.87
CA GLN A 110 -1.71 -21.20 25.24
C GLN A 110 -1.62 -21.19 23.71
N GLU A 111 -1.12 -20.11 23.12
CA GLU A 111 -1.00 -19.94 21.67
C GLU A 111 0.27 -20.59 21.11
N GLY A 112 1.29 -20.79 21.94
CA GLY A 112 2.57 -21.37 21.51
C GLY A 112 3.43 -20.43 20.66
N HIS A 113 3.13 -19.13 20.62
CA HIS A 113 3.91 -18.09 19.96
C HIS A 113 3.92 -16.77 20.74
N TYR A 114 4.79 -15.85 20.31
CA TYR A 114 5.00 -14.53 20.92
C TYR A 114 4.78 -13.37 19.94
N ILE A 115 4.21 -13.65 18.76
CA ILE A 115 3.81 -12.63 17.79
C ILE A 115 2.50 -11.99 18.23
N ASP A 116 2.46 -10.66 18.24
CA ASP A 116 1.33 -9.83 18.65
C ASP A 116 0.63 -10.38 19.91
N PRO A 117 1.35 -10.47 21.04
CA PRO A 117 0.86 -11.15 22.23
C PRO A 117 -0.04 -10.25 23.08
N ALA A 118 -0.98 -10.90 23.79
CA ALA A 118 -1.77 -10.26 24.84
C ALA A 118 -0.89 -9.79 26.02
N PRO A 119 -1.32 -8.77 26.80
CA PRO A 119 -2.64 -8.13 26.77
C PRO A 119 -2.76 -7.01 25.71
N HIS A 120 -3.91 -6.94 25.04
CA HIS A 120 -4.20 -5.94 24.01
C HIS A 120 -4.72 -4.62 24.62
N THR A 121 -3.81 -3.89 25.25
CA THR A 121 -4.06 -2.61 25.94
C THR A 121 -3.75 -1.38 25.07
N SER A 122 -3.90 -0.17 25.61
CA SER A 122 -3.42 1.05 24.95
C SER A 122 -1.94 0.98 24.58
N ALA A 123 -1.08 0.39 25.42
CA ALA A 123 0.32 0.18 25.08
C ALA A 123 0.48 -0.71 23.83
N TYR A 124 -0.27 -1.83 23.74
CA TYR A 124 -0.23 -2.73 22.59
C TYR A 124 -0.60 -2.01 21.28
N PHE A 125 -1.76 -1.33 21.26
CA PHE A 125 -2.19 -0.57 20.08
C PHE A 125 -1.27 0.63 19.80
N GLY A 126 -0.71 1.25 20.84
CA GLY A 126 0.30 2.30 20.72
C GLY A 126 1.59 1.82 20.04
N SER A 127 2.05 0.60 20.34
CA SER A 127 3.21 0.00 19.67
C SER A 127 2.93 -0.29 18.20
N HIS A 128 1.72 -0.73 17.85
CA HIS A 128 1.31 -0.89 16.45
C HIS A 128 1.26 0.44 15.70
N MET A 129 0.75 1.50 16.33
CA MET A 129 0.79 2.86 15.77
C MET A 129 2.22 3.40 15.61
N GLU A 130 3.14 3.07 16.53
CA GLU A 130 4.56 3.41 16.39
C GLU A 130 5.22 2.63 15.25
N ALA A 131 4.86 1.34 15.06
CA ALA A 131 5.32 0.57 13.92
C ALA A 131 4.84 1.17 12.59
N LEU A 132 3.56 1.57 12.53
CA LEU A 132 2.96 2.26 11.37
C LEU A 132 3.63 3.61 11.12
N ARG A 133 3.90 4.39 12.17
CA ARG A 133 4.63 5.66 12.12
C ARG A 133 6.01 5.44 11.50
N ARG A 134 6.79 4.48 12.00
CA ARG A 134 8.15 4.18 11.50
C ARG A 134 8.15 3.82 10.03
N PHE A 135 7.20 3.00 9.60
CA PHE A 135 7.07 2.61 8.20
C PHE A 135 6.85 3.82 7.29
N TRP A 136 5.79 4.60 7.53
CA TRP A 136 5.48 5.76 6.68
C TRP A 136 6.50 6.90 6.82
N TYR A 137 7.12 7.03 8.00
CA TYR A 137 8.24 7.96 8.22
C TYR A 137 9.43 7.62 7.34
N PHE A 138 9.79 6.35 7.24
CA PHE A 138 10.89 5.92 6.38
C PHE A 138 10.50 6.00 4.89
N VAL A 139 9.37 5.41 4.50
CA VAL A 139 8.86 5.40 3.11
C VAL A 139 8.72 6.79 2.51
N SER A 140 8.40 7.79 3.34
CA SER A 140 8.23 9.16 2.88
C SER A 140 9.54 9.96 2.82
N ASP A 141 10.70 9.34 3.06
CA ASP A 141 11.96 10.03 3.29
C ASP A 141 11.79 11.14 4.36
N LYS A 142 11.11 10.77 5.45
CA LYS A 142 10.83 11.62 6.63
C LYS A 142 9.95 12.84 6.35
N LYS A 143 9.18 12.81 5.26
CA LYS A 143 8.23 13.87 4.88
C LYS A 143 6.85 13.68 5.50
N LEU A 144 6.58 12.53 6.10
CA LEU A 144 5.35 12.21 6.80
C LEU A 144 5.66 11.59 8.17
N ASP A 145 5.09 12.16 9.21
CA ASP A 145 5.06 11.61 10.56
C ASP A 145 3.60 11.40 11.03
N LEU A 146 3.41 10.49 11.98
CA LEU A 146 2.12 10.19 12.58
C LEU A 146 2.17 10.48 14.08
N SER A 147 1.12 11.11 14.58
CA SER A 147 0.86 11.24 16.01
C SER A 147 -0.55 10.75 16.30
N TRP A 148 -0.80 10.24 17.50
CA TRP A 148 -2.10 9.67 17.83
C TRP A 148 -2.49 9.87 19.28
N ASP A 149 -3.80 9.85 19.51
CA ASP A 149 -4.41 9.76 20.83
C ASP A 149 -5.29 8.50 20.86
N ILE A 150 -5.17 7.68 21.92
CA ILE A 150 -5.93 6.44 22.08
C ILE A 150 -7.07 6.65 23.07
N TYR A 151 -8.30 6.33 22.66
CA TYR A 151 -9.49 6.39 23.51
C TYR A 151 -10.17 5.03 23.67
N PRO A 152 -10.70 4.74 24.88
CA PRO A 152 -10.57 5.53 26.11
C PRO A 152 -9.11 5.65 26.58
N GLN A 153 -8.77 6.77 27.23
CA GLN A 153 -7.40 7.06 27.71
C GLN A 153 -6.90 6.06 28.77
N SER A 154 -7.81 5.28 29.37
CA SER A 154 -7.45 4.20 30.28
C SER A 154 -6.69 3.09 29.55
N GLU A 155 -5.63 2.59 30.17
CA GLU A 155 -4.78 1.54 29.63
C GLU A 155 -5.58 0.30 29.21
N SER A 156 -6.49 -0.17 30.07
CA SER A 156 -7.18 -1.46 29.92
C SER A 156 -8.68 -1.37 29.66
N LEU A 157 -9.25 -0.16 29.58
CA LEU A 157 -10.67 0.00 29.22
C LEU A 157 -10.83 0.30 27.74
N SER A 158 -11.95 -0.15 27.20
CA SER A 158 -12.35 0.01 25.81
C SER A 158 -13.80 0.48 25.73
N PHE A 159 -14.20 1.04 24.60
CA PHE A 159 -15.60 1.35 24.33
C PHE A 159 -16.35 0.05 24.06
N ARG A 160 -17.18 -0.37 25.03
CA ARG A 160 -18.02 -1.57 24.89
C ARG A 160 -19.36 -1.23 24.26
N LEU A 161 -19.56 -1.68 23.02
CA LEU A 161 -20.84 -1.59 22.35
C LEU A 161 -21.87 -2.49 23.05
N PRO A 162 -23.14 -2.07 23.17
CA PRO A 162 -24.18 -2.82 23.90
C PRO A 162 -24.78 -3.97 23.06
N VAL A 163 -23.99 -4.53 22.14
CA VAL A 163 -24.35 -5.61 21.22
C VAL A 163 -23.19 -6.59 21.11
N GLN A 164 -23.48 -7.85 20.76
CA GLN A 164 -22.46 -8.86 20.47
C GLN A 164 -21.85 -8.61 19.08
N MET A 165 -20.68 -9.20 18.80
CA MET A 165 -19.98 -8.97 17.53
C MET A 165 -20.80 -9.45 16.32
N ASN A 166 -21.49 -10.59 16.46
CA ASN A 166 -22.40 -11.16 15.46
C ASN A 166 -23.56 -10.22 15.03
N TYR A 167 -23.83 -9.16 15.80
CA TYR A 167 -24.84 -8.14 15.48
C TYR A 167 -24.50 -7.37 14.20
N TYR A 168 -23.22 -7.25 13.87
CA TYR A 168 -22.78 -6.68 12.60
C TYR A 168 -22.56 -7.75 11.52
N GLY A 169 -22.65 -9.02 11.90
CA GLY A 169 -22.58 -10.19 11.01
C GLY A 169 -23.97 -10.76 10.69
N SER A 170 -24.07 -12.08 10.71
CA SER A 170 -25.26 -12.86 10.34
C SER A 170 -26.40 -12.77 11.35
N GLY A 171 -26.13 -12.41 12.61
CA GLY A 171 -27.12 -12.23 13.67
C GLY A 171 -27.83 -10.87 13.65
N GLY A 172 -27.37 -9.96 12.79
CA GLY A 172 -27.75 -8.56 12.75
C GLY A 172 -28.97 -8.17 11.91
N PRO A 173 -29.47 -6.94 12.06
CA PRO A 173 -30.50 -6.37 11.18
C PRO A 173 -30.01 -6.16 9.73
N TRP A 174 -28.70 -6.22 9.49
CA TRP A 174 -28.06 -6.03 8.17
C TRP A 174 -27.45 -7.32 7.60
N ALA A 175 -27.88 -8.49 8.09
CA ALA A 175 -27.34 -9.78 7.65
C ALA A 175 -27.42 -9.99 6.13
N ASP A 176 -28.47 -9.45 5.48
CA ASP A 176 -28.70 -9.52 4.03
C ASP A 176 -28.00 -8.39 3.24
N SER A 177 -27.32 -7.45 3.91
CA SER A 177 -26.62 -6.33 3.29
C SER A 177 -25.22 -6.71 2.81
N SER A 178 -24.61 -5.82 2.01
CA SER A 178 -23.21 -6.01 1.62
C SER A 178 -22.30 -6.00 2.85
N ILE A 179 -21.10 -6.57 2.73
CA ILE A 179 -20.13 -6.57 3.84
C ILE A 179 -19.71 -5.13 4.16
N GLY A 180 -19.48 -4.30 3.14
CA GLY A 180 -19.17 -2.89 3.34
C GLY A 180 -20.26 -2.15 4.10
N ASP A 181 -21.54 -2.42 3.83
CA ASP A 181 -22.66 -1.81 4.59
C ASP A 181 -22.66 -2.24 6.06
N ARG A 182 -22.43 -3.53 6.32
CA ARG A 182 -22.34 -4.08 7.69
C ARG A 182 -21.22 -3.46 8.49
N LEU A 183 -20.01 -3.39 7.91
CA LEU A 183 -18.87 -2.74 8.55
C LEU A 183 -19.08 -1.23 8.69
N GLY A 184 -19.73 -0.59 7.72
CA GLY A 184 -20.13 0.81 7.82
C GLY A 184 -21.02 1.08 9.04
N HIS A 185 -21.98 0.19 9.32
CA HIS A 185 -22.81 0.28 10.53
C HIS A 185 -22.01 0.09 11.82
N PHE A 186 -21.04 -0.83 11.85
CA PHE A 186 -20.10 -0.95 12.97
C PHE A 186 -19.33 0.35 13.20
N VAL A 187 -18.73 0.93 12.14
CA VAL A 187 -17.96 2.18 12.23
C VAL A 187 -18.84 3.33 12.72
N ILE A 188 -20.08 3.43 12.24
CA ILE A 188 -21.05 4.45 12.67
C ILE A 188 -21.32 4.32 14.18
N ASP A 189 -21.63 3.12 14.65
CA ASP A 189 -21.95 2.88 16.07
C ASP A 189 -20.73 3.11 16.97
N ALA A 190 -19.55 2.67 16.55
CA ALA A 190 -18.29 2.89 17.25
C ALA A 190 -17.98 4.39 17.45
N ILE A 191 -18.05 5.18 16.37
CA ILE A 191 -17.79 6.62 16.42
C ILE A 191 -18.86 7.34 17.25
N THR A 192 -20.14 7.02 17.03
CA THR A 192 -21.26 7.64 17.75
C THR A 192 -21.16 7.35 19.25
N PHE A 193 -20.81 6.11 19.62
CA PHE A 193 -20.65 5.74 21.01
C PHE A 193 -19.44 6.45 21.64
N ALA A 194 -18.29 6.49 20.95
CA ALA A 194 -17.09 7.19 21.42
C ALA A 194 -17.36 8.69 21.67
N ASP A 195 -18.01 9.39 20.73
CA ASP A 195 -18.42 10.80 20.87
C ASP A 195 -19.30 11.03 22.10
N SER A 196 -20.26 10.12 22.34
CA SER A 196 -21.17 10.21 23.49
C SER A 196 -20.51 9.87 24.83
N ALA A 197 -19.60 8.89 24.85
CA ALA A 197 -19.02 8.33 26.06
C ALA A 197 -17.75 9.06 26.52
N ALA A 198 -17.06 9.72 25.59
CA ALA A 198 -15.87 10.54 25.82
C ALA A 198 -16.05 11.92 25.17
N PRO A 199 -16.93 12.79 25.72
CA PRO A 199 -17.25 14.11 25.16
C PRO A 199 -16.05 15.08 25.16
N GLU A 200 -14.92 14.69 25.75
CA GLU A 200 -13.64 15.40 25.65
C GLU A 200 -12.90 15.19 24.32
N ILE A 201 -13.29 14.20 23.51
CA ILE A 201 -12.75 14.02 22.16
C ILE A 201 -13.27 15.17 21.30
N ASP A 202 -12.35 15.96 20.73
CA ASP A 202 -12.64 16.91 19.65
C ASP A 202 -12.22 16.27 18.33
N PHE A 203 -13.19 15.74 17.57
CA PHE A 203 -12.91 14.99 16.34
C PHE A 203 -12.28 15.86 15.26
N SER A 204 -12.50 17.18 15.30
CA SER A 204 -11.94 18.12 14.32
C SER A 204 -10.40 18.24 14.37
N GLN A 205 -9.78 17.76 15.46
CA GLN A 205 -8.31 17.76 15.62
C GLN A 205 -7.60 16.64 14.85
N TYR A 206 -8.34 15.65 14.35
CA TYR A 206 -7.77 14.45 13.73
C TYR A 206 -8.09 14.39 12.24
N GLN A 207 -7.12 13.94 11.46
CA GLN A 207 -7.27 13.80 10.00
C GLN A 207 -7.69 12.37 9.62
N ALA A 208 -7.33 11.39 10.45
CA ALA A 208 -7.65 9.97 10.29
C ALA A 208 -8.24 9.39 11.57
N VAL A 209 -9.09 8.38 11.43
CA VAL A 209 -9.65 7.59 12.55
C VAL A 209 -9.30 6.12 12.31
N VAL A 210 -8.72 5.48 13.32
CA VAL A 210 -8.42 4.04 13.33
C VAL A 210 -9.20 3.41 14.47
N ILE A 211 -10.01 2.40 14.15
CA ILE A 211 -10.81 1.65 15.11
C ILE A 211 -10.19 0.26 15.24
N PHE A 212 -9.56 0.00 16.39
CA PHE A 212 -9.22 -1.36 16.77
C PHE A 212 -10.45 -2.03 17.38
N HIS A 213 -10.80 -3.23 16.92
CA HIS A 213 -11.89 -4.01 17.49
C HIS A 213 -11.43 -5.35 18.06
N ALA A 214 -12.12 -5.82 19.10
CA ALA A 214 -11.93 -7.17 19.62
C ALA A 214 -12.25 -8.25 18.56
N GLY A 215 -11.63 -9.41 18.67
CA GLY A 215 -11.72 -10.51 17.72
C GLY A 215 -10.69 -10.46 16.59
N SER A 216 -10.79 -11.39 15.64
CA SER A 216 -9.88 -11.46 14.49
C SER A 216 -10.56 -11.04 13.18
N ASP A 217 -9.82 -11.08 12.08
CA ASP A 217 -10.35 -10.73 10.77
C ASP A 217 -10.85 -11.93 9.95
N GLN A 218 -11.81 -11.67 9.08
CA GLN A 218 -12.32 -12.67 8.17
C GLN A 218 -11.28 -13.06 7.09
N GLN A 219 -10.30 -12.20 6.82
CA GLN A 219 -9.25 -12.48 5.83
C GLN A 219 -8.38 -13.69 6.23
N ASN A 220 -8.17 -13.95 7.52
CA ASN A 220 -7.33 -15.06 7.95
C ASN A 220 -8.10 -16.32 8.38
N ASN A 221 -9.43 -16.28 8.41
CA ASN A 221 -10.30 -17.42 8.74
C ASN A 221 -10.12 -18.60 7.76
N ILE A 222 -9.96 -19.79 8.33
CA ILE A 222 -9.88 -21.07 7.65
C ILE A 222 -11.11 -21.89 8.01
N ALA A 223 -12.15 -21.76 7.17
CA ALA A 223 -13.47 -22.35 7.39
C ALA A 223 -13.54 -23.88 7.66
N PHE A 224 -12.46 -24.64 7.46
CA PHE A 224 -12.40 -26.08 7.77
C PHE A 224 -11.64 -26.42 9.07
N ILE A 225 -11.05 -25.44 9.75
CA ILE A 225 -10.39 -25.57 11.06
C ILE A 225 -11.33 -25.06 12.14
N ASN A 226 -11.56 -23.76 12.17
CA ASN A 226 -12.62 -23.11 12.93
C ASN A 226 -13.28 -22.10 11.99
N ASN A 227 -14.61 -22.16 11.82
CA ASN A 227 -15.27 -21.28 10.87
C ASN A 227 -15.96 -20.16 11.61
N THR A 228 -15.34 -18.98 11.57
CA THR A 228 -15.85 -17.75 12.17
C THR A 228 -16.33 -16.79 11.06
N PRO A 229 -17.50 -17.03 10.40
CA PRO A 229 -17.97 -16.24 9.27
C PRO A 229 -18.45 -14.82 9.61
N ASP A 230 -18.60 -14.51 10.89
CA ASP A 230 -19.02 -13.21 11.39
C ASP A 230 -17.84 -12.36 11.90
N ASP A 231 -16.61 -12.82 11.71
CA ASP A 231 -15.42 -11.98 11.85
C ASP A 231 -15.45 -10.85 10.82
N PHE A 232 -14.83 -9.72 11.16
CA PHE A 232 -14.86 -8.54 10.29
C PHE A 232 -13.77 -8.62 9.24
N PHE A 233 -14.03 -8.15 8.03
CA PHE A 233 -12.92 -7.86 7.12
C PHE A 233 -12.21 -6.61 7.61
N THR A 234 -10.89 -6.67 7.80
CA THR A 234 -10.03 -5.50 7.98
C THR A 234 -10.12 -4.62 6.74
N GLY A 235 -10.29 -3.31 6.91
CA GLY A 235 -10.43 -2.42 5.77
C GLY A 235 -10.47 -0.92 6.07
N PHE A 236 -10.17 -0.14 5.04
CA PHE A 236 -10.51 1.28 4.95
C PHE A 236 -11.93 1.45 4.38
N LEU A 237 -12.76 2.23 5.07
CA LEU A 237 -14.16 2.43 4.73
C LEU A 237 -14.47 3.91 4.54
N ARG A 238 -15.23 4.22 3.48
CA ARG A 238 -15.95 5.49 3.37
C ARG A 238 -17.42 5.28 3.70
N LEU A 239 -17.93 6.15 4.56
CA LEU A 239 -19.33 6.14 4.94
C LEU A 239 -20.15 6.89 3.90
N GLY A 240 -21.18 6.23 3.37
CA GLY A 240 -22.12 6.88 2.44
C GLY A 240 -22.85 8.09 3.04
N THR A 241 -22.96 8.14 4.38
CA THR A 241 -23.42 9.32 5.12
C THR A 241 -22.43 9.59 6.27
N PRO A 242 -21.77 10.76 6.31
CA PRO A 242 -20.86 11.11 7.40
C PRO A 242 -21.57 11.10 8.77
N VAL A 243 -20.88 10.64 9.80
CA VAL A 243 -21.36 10.61 11.19
C VAL A 243 -21.17 11.99 11.81
N PRO A 244 -22.25 12.69 12.22
CA PRO A 244 -22.11 13.95 12.95
C PRO A 244 -21.56 13.68 14.35
N VAL A 245 -20.53 14.45 14.72
CA VAL A 245 -19.82 14.38 16.01
C VAL A 245 -19.64 15.80 16.56
N ASP A 246 -19.13 15.94 17.79
CA ASP A 246 -18.92 17.24 18.43
C ASP A 246 -20.21 18.08 18.47
N ASN A 247 -21.34 17.45 18.82
CA ASN A 247 -22.69 18.04 18.75
C ASN A 247 -23.09 18.55 17.35
N GLY A 248 -22.57 17.91 16.29
CA GLY A 248 -22.82 18.26 14.89
C GLY A 248 -21.95 19.40 14.36
N ALA A 249 -20.93 19.84 15.10
CA ALA A 249 -19.96 20.83 14.62
C ALA A 249 -18.97 20.24 13.60
N TYR A 250 -18.77 18.92 13.65
CA TYR A 250 -17.89 18.19 12.74
C TYR A 250 -18.57 16.90 12.26
N ALA A 251 -18.00 16.25 11.25
CA ALA A 251 -18.49 14.98 10.76
C ALA A 251 -17.35 14.07 10.30
N VAL A 252 -17.42 12.80 10.67
CA VAL A 252 -16.47 11.77 10.24
C VAL A 252 -17.06 11.00 9.07
N SER A 253 -16.35 10.97 7.95
CA SER A 253 -16.81 10.33 6.70
C SER A 253 -16.07 9.04 6.34
N GLU A 254 -14.99 8.73 7.04
CA GLU A 254 -14.11 7.60 6.71
C GLU A 254 -13.35 7.15 7.96
N ALA A 255 -13.02 5.86 8.02
CA ALA A 255 -12.21 5.27 9.08
C ALA A 255 -11.50 4.00 8.60
N LEU A 256 -10.38 3.70 9.24
CA LEU A 256 -9.77 2.37 9.25
C LEU A 256 -10.44 1.53 10.33
N GLN A 257 -10.76 0.28 10.03
CA GLN A 257 -11.13 -0.71 11.04
C GLN A 257 -10.19 -1.91 10.93
N VAL A 258 -9.61 -2.28 12.08
CA VAL A 258 -8.55 -3.28 12.21
C VAL A 258 -8.85 -4.16 13.44
N PRO A 259 -8.68 -5.49 13.38
CA PRO A 259 -8.88 -6.35 14.54
C PRO A 259 -7.77 -6.18 15.58
N GLU A 260 -7.94 -6.78 16.75
CA GLU A 260 -6.88 -6.86 17.77
C GLU A 260 -5.76 -7.81 17.35
N THR A 261 -6.07 -8.81 16.51
CA THR A 261 -5.13 -9.79 15.99
C THR A 261 -5.56 -10.33 14.62
N VAL A 262 -4.57 -10.70 13.81
CA VAL A 262 -4.74 -11.44 12.54
C VAL A 262 -4.25 -12.88 12.64
N SER A 263 -3.86 -13.31 13.85
CA SER A 263 -3.50 -14.70 14.14
C SER A 263 -4.74 -15.49 14.51
N GLN A 264 -5.04 -16.54 13.75
CA GLN A 264 -6.14 -17.48 14.02
C GLN A 264 -5.89 -18.80 13.29
N ASP A 265 -6.60 -19.87 13.66
CA ASP A 265 -6.55 -21.17 12.97
C ASP A 265 -5.15 -21.78 12.79
N ASN A 266 -4.25 -21.54 13.74
CA ASN A 266 -2.83 -21.91 13.70
C ASN A 266 -2.01 -21.18 12.60
N ARG A 267 -2.54 -20.11 12.02
CA ARG A 267 -1.76 -19.14 11.25
C ARG A 267 -1.33 -18.02 12.19
N ILE A 268 -0.02 -17.79 12.20
CA ILE A 268 0.60 -16.75 13.00
C ILE A 268 0.92 -15.60 12.06
N ASN A 269 0.31 -14.45 12.29
CA ASN A 269 0.51 -13.25 11.50
C ASN A 269 0.66 -12.03 12.44
N ALA A 270 1.42 -11.04 11.99
CA ALA A 270 1.49 -9.73 12.63
C ALA A 270 0.62 -8.71 11.88
N LEU A 271 0.07 -7.74 12.61
CA LEU A 271 -0.81 -6.69 12.06
C LEU A 271 -0.09 -5.67 11.16
N ASN A 272 1.24 -5.59 11.22
CA ASN A 272 2.01 -4.49 10.61
C ASN A 272 1.72 -4.29 9.13
N ALA A 273 1.79 -5.37 8.33
CA ALA A 273 1.60 -5.30 6.88
C ALA A 273 0.20 -4.80 6.51
N VAL A 274 -0.85 -5.35 7.13
CA VAL A 274 -2.23 -4.96 6.83
C VAL A 274 -2.49 -3.53 7.30
N MET A 275 -2.00 -3.11 8.47
CA MET A 275 -2.13 -1.73 8.93
C MET A 275 -1.47 -0.73 7.99
N ALA A 276 -0.27 -1.05 7.50
CA ALA A 276 0.43 -0.22 6.52
C ALA A 276 -0.36 -0.10 5.21
N HIS A 277 -0.86 -1.23 4.68
CA HIS A 277 -1.67 -1.28 3.47
C HIS A 277 -2.94 -0.43 3.59
N GLU A 278 -3.72 -0.64 4.64
CA GLU A 278 -4.97 0.08 4.85
C GLU A 278 -4.73 1.58 5.06
N PHE A 279 -3.68 1.96 5.81
CA PHE A 279 -3.32 3.36 5.94
C PHE A 279 -2.85 3.97 4.60
N GLY A 280 -2.34 3.16 3.67
CA GLY A 280 -2.12 3.57 2.28
C GLY A 280 -3.39 4.10 1.61
N HIS A 281 -4.55 3.45 1.82
CA HIS A 281 -5.84 3.96 1.35
C HIS A 281 -6.25 5.27 2.01
N GLN A 282 -5.94 5.45 3.31
CA GLN A 282 -6.12 6.73 3.99
C GLN A 282 -5.29 7.86 3.35
N LEU A 283 -4.10 7.55 2.84
CA LEU A 283 -3.25 8.50 2.09
C LEU A 283 -3.73 8.70 0.63
N GLY A 284 -4.69 7.91 0.15
CA GLY A 284 -5.26 7.98 -1.19
C GLY A 284 -4.69 6.96 -2.20
N LEU A 285 -3.95 5.95 -1.73
CA LEU A 285 -3.52 4.85 -2.59
C LEU A 285 -4.67 3.90 -2.92
N VAL A 286 -4.52 3.22 -4.05
CA VAL A 286 -5.48 2.28 -4.65
C VAL A 286 -4.92 0.87 -4.55
N ASP A 287 -5.78 -0.14 -4.61
CA ASP A 287 -5.32 -1.52 -4.74
C ASP A 287 -4.72 -1.76 -6.11
N LEU A 288 -3.58 -2.43 -6.10
CA LEU A 288 -2.81 -2.84 -7.25
C LEU A 288 -2.86 -4.35 -7.48
N TYR A 289 -3.53 -5.12 -6.61
CA TYR A 289 -4.04 -6.46 -6.94
C TYR A 289 -5.36 -6.38 -7.72
N ASN A 290 -5.82 -7.50 -8.26
CA ASN A 290 -7.10 -7.56 -8.95
C ASN A 290 -8.26 -7.72 -7.96
N THR A 291 -8.88 -6.62 -7.56
CA THR A 291 -9.98 -6.59 -6.57
C THR A 291 -11.25 -7.36 -6.97
N SER A 292 -11.34 -7.97 -8.16
CA SER A 292 -12.45 -8.86 -8.53
C SER A 292 -12.23 -10.31 -8.09
N ASN A 293 -10.97 -10.76 -8.05
CA ASN A 293 -10.61 -12.14 -7.77
C ASN A 293 -9.51 -12.27 -6.69
N PHE A 294 -8.98 -11.13 -6.22
CA PHE A 294 -7.96 -10.95 -5.19
C PHE A 294 -6.62 -11.58 -5.56
N MET A 295 -6.40 -11.84 -6.85
CA MET A 295 -5.12 -12.30 -7.34
C MET A 295 -4.16 -11.14 -7.43
N THR A 296 -2.92 -11.39 -7.03
CA THR A 296 -1.83 -10.44 -7.20
C THR A 296 -1.55 -10.16 -8.68
N GLN A 297 -1.15 -8.94 -8.99
CA GLN A 297 -0.93 -8.44 -10.35
C GLN A 297 0.47 -7.86 -10.56
N ILE A 298 1.21 -7.64 -9.47
CA ILE A 298 2.58 -7.14 -9.42
C ILE A 298 3.37 -7.72 -8.22
N GLY A 299 2.87 -8.71 -7.47
CA GLY A 299 3.62 -9.48 -6.48
C GLY A 299 4.10 -8.73 -5.22
N ASP A 300 5.12 -9.26 -4.55
CA ASP A 300 5.77 -8.68 -3.35
C ASP A 300 6.64 -7.46 -3.66
N PHE A 301 6.34 -6.77 -4.76
CA PHE A 301 7.02 -5.56 -5.16
C PHE A 301 6.26 -4.30 -4.75
N SER A 302 5.01 -4.44 -4.26
CA SER A 302 4.17 -3.32 -3.82
C SER A 302 3.39 -3.62 -2.54
N LEU A 303 3.39 -2.62 -1.65
CA LEU A 303 2.49 -2.55 -0.50
C LEU A 303 1.02 -2.68 -0.90
N MET A 304 0.62 -2.12 -2.04
CA MET A 304 -0.79 -2.06 -2.44
C MET A 304 -1.24 -3.29 -3.24
N ASP A 305 -0.38 -4.30 -3.35
CA ASP A 305 -0.73 -5.61 -3.93
C ASP A 305 -0.72 -6.67 -2.82
N ASP A 306 0.34 -7.47 -2.66
CA ASP A 306 0.37 -8.55 -1.67
C ASP A 306 0.63 -8.05 -0.23
N ASN A 307 1.14 -6.82 -0.08
CA ASN A 307 1.48 -6.15 1.18
C ASN A 307 2.49 -6.87 2.12
N GLY A 308 2.89 -8.11 1.81
CA GLY A 308 3.77 -8.94 2.63
C GLY A 308 3.03 -9.94 3.51
N MET A 309 1.72 -10.13 3.31
CA MET A 309 0.95 -11.13 4.05
C MET A 309 1.10 -12.55 3.48
N SER A 310 1.41 -12.71 2.19
CA SER A 310 1.63 -14.03 1.59
C SER A 310 3.07 -14.52 1.68
N VAL A 311 3.96 -13.68 2.20
CA VAL A 311 5.35 -14.03 2.47
C VAL A 311 5.66 -13.81 3.93
N GLY A 312 6.05 -14.90 4.58
CA GLY A 312 6.33 -14.89 6.00
C GLY A 312 7.80 -15.05 6.32
N VAL A 313 8.10 -14.69 7.57
CA VAL A 313 9.41 -14.81 8.20
C VAL A 313 9.49 -16.10 9.00
N GLU A 314 10.57 -16.85 8.83
CA GLU A 314 10.91 -17.97 9.68
C GLU A 314 11.75 -17.52 10.88
N PHE A 315 11.34 -17.88 12.10
CA PHE A 315 12.06 -17.59 13.35
C PHE A 315 12.53 -18.88 14.03
N ASP A 316 13.70 -18.84 14.69
CA ASP A 316 14.33 -19.96 15.39
C ASP A 316 13.42 -20.69 16.37
N SER A 317 12.64 -19.91 17.11
CA SER A 317 11.83 -20.32 18.24
C SER A 317 10.39 -20.66 17.86
N LEU A 318 10.02 -20.53 16.59
CA LEU A 318 8.66 -20.80 16.12
C LEU A 318 8.67 -21.94 15.09
N TYR A 319 7.70 -22.85 15.23
CA TYR A 319 7.55 -23.99 14.32
C TYR A 319 6.87 -23.61 13.00
N SER A 320 6.28 -22.42 12.92
CA SER A 320 5.56 -21.91 11.74
C SER A 320 6.20 -20.61 11.23
N THR A 321 5.97 -20.34 9.96
CA THR A 321 6.31 -19.08 9.32
C THR A 321 5.29 -18.02 9.73
N VAL A 322 5.76 -16.79 9.98
CA VAL A 322 4.92 -15.67 10.45
C VAL A 322 4.68 -14.68 9.32
N GLY A 323 3.44 -14.49 8.89
CA GLY A 323 3.07 -13.49 7.88
C GLY A 323 2.98 -12.07 8.45
N GLY A 324 3.02 -11.06 7.59
CA GLY A 324 2.68 -9.67 7.95
C GLY A 324 3.66 -8.93 8.87
N THR A 325 4.80 -9.55 9.22
CA THR A 325 5.81 -8.98 10.13
C THR A 325 6.44 -7.68 9.64
N ILE A 326 6.64 -7.56 8.32
CA ILE A 326 7.23 -6.39 7.68
C ILE A 326 6.35 -6.06 6.47
N PRO A 327 5.81 -4.83 6.39
CA PRO A 327 5.12 -4.40 5.18
C PRO A 327 6.10 -4.32 4.02
N VAL A 328 5.66 -4.78 2.84
CA VAL A 328 6.41 -4.58 1.59
C VAL A 328 6.57 -3.08 1.33
N TYR A 329 7.78 -2.65 0.94
CA TYR A 329 8.01 -1.25 0.58
C TYR A 329 7.15 -0.86 -0.65
N PRO A 330 6.46 0.29 -0.66
CA PRO A 330 5.56 0.64 -1.77
C PRO A 330 6.30 0.75 -3.09
N ASP A 331 5.63 0.44 -4.21
CA ASP A 331 6.20 0.56 -5.55
C ASP A 331 6.48 2.03 -5.94
N ALA A 332 7.29 2.20 -7.00
CA ALA A 332 7.66 3.51 -7.52
C ALA A 332 6.46 4.41 -7.87
N TRP A 333 5.37 3.86 -8.42
CA TRP A 333 4.20 4.66 -8.74
C TRP A 333 3.51 5.14 -7.47
N SER A 334 3.32 4.27 -6.47
CA SER A 334 2.69 4.63 -5.20
C SER A 334 3.46 5.75 -4.46
N ARG A 335 4.80 5.66 -4.39
CA ARG A 335 5.62 6.70 -3.74
C ARG A 335 5.61 8.02 -4.50
N ALA A 336 5.71 7.97 -5.83
CA ALA A 336 5.59 9.13 -6.69
C ALA A 336 4.18 9.74 -6.63
N TYR A 337 3.15 8.89 -6.55
CA TYR A 337 1.77 9.32 -6.41
C TYR A 337 1.62 10.08 -5.10
N LEU A 338 2.08 9.57 -3.96
CA LEU A 338 2.01 10.30 -2.68
C LEU A 338 2.90 11.55 -2.61
N GLY A 339 3.69 11.83 -3.64
CA GLY A 339 4.61 12.97 -3.68
C GLY A 339 5.79 12.82 -2.71
N PHE A 340 6.05 11.59 -2.24
CA PHE A 340 7.23 11.28 -1.44
C PHE A 340 8.47 11.31 -2.32
N ASP A 341 8.37 10.71 -3.51
CA ASP A 341 9.42 10.76 -4.52
C ASP A 341 9.01 11.65 -5.70
N ILE A 342 10.00 12.35 -6.25
CA ILE A 342 9.83 13.20 -7.42
C ILE A 342 10.54 12.53 -8.60
N PRO A 343 9.81 11.89 -9.54
CA PRO A 343 10.46 11.19 -10.64
C PRO A 343 11.24 12.14 -11.55
N ARG A 344 12.49 11.77 -11.84
CA ARG A 344 13.31 12.44 -12.84
C ARG A 344 12.84 12.03 -14.23
N VAL A 345 12.28 12.97 -14.97
CA VAL A 345 11.86 12.73 -16.35
C VAL A 345 13.08 12.69 -17.27
N ILE A 346 13.37 11.53 -17.86
CA ILE A 346 14.49 11.33 -18.77
C ILE A 346 13.96 10.78 -20.10
N THR A 347 14.28 11.44 -21.20
CA THR A 347 13.96 10.98 -22.57
C THR A 347 15.20 10.52 -23.34
N ARG A 348 16.39 11.01 -22.95
CA ARG A 348 17.68 10.60 -23.48
C ARG A 348 18.78 10.95 -22.48
N GLY A 349 19.69 10.03 -22.19
CA GLY A 349 20.85 10.25 -21.34
C GLY A 349 21.62 8.95 -21.11
N SER A 350 22.95 9.07 -20.97
CA SER A 350 23.81 7.94 -20.62
C SER A 350 24.08 7.88 -19.12
N ASP A 351 24.37 6.69 -18.61
CA ASP A 351 24.76 6.44 -17.21
C ASP A 351 23.80 7.08 -16.17
N GLN A 352 22.50 7.01 -16.41
CA GLN A 352 21.50 7.59 -15.52
C GLN A 352 21.46 6.79 -14.22
N THR A 353 21.90 7.39 -13.12
CA THR A 353 21.90 6.77 -11.80
C THR A 353 20.50 6.61 -11.24
N VAL A 354 20.25 5.45 -10.62
CA VAL A 354 19.07 5.10 -9.82
C VAL A 354 19.55 4.57 -8.48
N SER A 355 19.35 5.34 -7.41
CA SER A 355 19.70 4.94 -6.04
C SER A 355 18.69 3.93 -5.52
N ALA A 356 19.15 2.98 -4.70
CA ALA A 356 18.28 2.02 -4.04
C ALA A 356 17.30 2.73 -3.11
N ALA A 357 16.02 2.34 -3.13
CA ALA A 357 14.97 2.98 -2.36
C ALA A 357 15.18 2.91 -0.83
N VAL A 358 15.97 1.93 -0.36
CA VAL A 358 16.38 1.81 1.05
C VAL A 358 17.43 2.85 1.48
N LEU A 359 18.13 3.46 0.51
CA LEU A 359 19.05 4.55 0.80
C LEU A 359 18.28 5.85 0.70
N ASN A 360 17.75 6.34 1.83
CA ASN A 360 17.11 7.66 1.94
C ASN A 360 17.92 8.75 1.20
N TYR A 361 17.61 9.00 -0.08
CA TYR A 361 18.42 9.84 -0.95
C TYR A 361 17.52 10.68 -1.85
N PRO A 362 17.34 11.97 -1.54
CA PRO A 362 16.48 12.82 -2.35
C PRO A 362 17.02 12.91 -3.78
N ASP A 363 16.10 12.86 -4.74
CA ASP A 363 16.28 13.21 -6.15
C ASP A 363 16.93 12.17 -7.09
N SER A 364 17.23 10.94 -6.66
CA SER A 364 17.76 9.89 -7.59
C SER A 364 17.09 8.51 -7.53
N GLU A 365 15.99 8.36 -6.79
CA GLU A 365 15.38 7.03 -6.57
C GLU A 365 14.49 6.55 -7.71
N ILE A 366 13.79 7.47 -8.40
CA ILE A 366 12.85 7.13 -9.48
C ILE A 366 13.18 7.90 -10.77
N VAL A 367 13.33 7.15 -11.86
CA VAL A 367 13.40 7.72 -13.22
C VAL A 367 12.08 7.46 -13.95
N LYS A 368 11.54 8.49 -14.59
CA LYS A 368 10.35 8.40 -15.44
C LYS A 368 10.77 8.52 -16.91
N VAL A 369 10.45 7.52 -17.72
CA VAL A 369 10.67 7.53 -19.17
C VAL A 369 9.30 7.63 -19.87
N PRO A 370 8.93 8.81 -20.41
CA PRO A 370 7.60 9.01 -20.99
C PRO A 370 7.46 8.31 -22.35
N ILE A 371 6.32 7.65 -22.56
CA ILE A 371 5.84 7.17 -23.88
C ILE A 371 4.84 8.20 -24.41
N THR A 372 3.81 8.48 -23.61
CA THR A 372 2.79 9.52 -23.82
C THR A 372 2.57 10.26 -22.49
N ASP A 373 1.54 11.11 -22.41
CA ASP A 373 1.21 11.76 -21.14
C ASP A 373 0.65 10.81 -20.09
N PHE A 374 -0.03 9.77 -20.55
CA PHE A 374 -0.72 8.79 -19.71
C PHE A 374 0.04 7.48 -19.63
N GLU A 375 1.00 7.24 -20.52
CA GLU A 375 1.74 5.99 -20.59
C GLU A 375 3.24 6.25 -20.43
N TYR A 376 3.89 5.57 -19.50
CA TYR A 376 5.30 5.78 -19.21
C TYR A 376 5.89 4.61 -18.44
N TYR A 377 7.21 4.53 -18.46
CA TYR A 377 7.96 3.65 -17.55
C TYR A 377 8.41 4.41 -16.31
N LEU A 378 8.32 3.78 -15.14
CA LEU A 378 9.05 4.19 -13.95
C LEU A 378 10.15 3.16 -13.67
N ILE A 379 11.33 3.63 -13.32
CA ILE A 379 12.49 2.80 -13.03
C ILE A 379 12.90 3.10 -11.59
N GLU A 380 13.05 2.05 -10.79
CA GLU A 380 13.57 2.14 -9.44
C GLU A 380 14.62 1.05 -9.19
N ASN A 381 15.41 1.23 -8.13
CA ASN A 381 16.36 0.23 -7.66
C ASN A 381 15.93 -0.27 -6.27
N ARG A 382 15.82 -1.58 -6.10
CA ARG A 382 15.42 -2.22 -4.84
C ARG A 382 16.55 -3.14 -4.40
N GLN A 383 16.99 -2.99 -3.16
CA GLN A 383 18.16 -3.68 -2.62
C GLN A 383 17.94 -4.04 -1.16
N GLN A 384 18.40 -5.23 -0.79
CA GLN A 384 18.73 -5.62 0.57
C GLN A 384 20.17 -5.20 0.84
N VAL A 385 20.38 -4.21 1.71
CA VAL A 385 21.68 -3.59 1.97
C VAL A 385 22.30 -4.03 3.29
N ASN A 386 21.51 -4.50 4.26
CA ASN A 386 22.03 -4.92 5.55
C ASN A 386 21.70 -6.39 5.88
N PRO A 387 22.66 -7.31 5.72
CA PRO A 387 22.46 -8.73 6.03
C PRO A 387 22.39 -9.04 7.53
N GLN A 388 22.63 -8.06 8.41
CA GLN A 388 22.44 -8.17 9.86
C GLN A 388 21.07 -7.64 10.33
N THR A 389 20.19 -7.24 9.41
CA THR A 389 18.86 -6.74 9.76
C THR A 389 18.09 -7.79 10.56
N ALA A 390 17.62 -7.37 11.73
CA ALA A 390 16.66 -8.06 12.58
C ALA A 390 15.37 -7.24 12.64
N LEU A 391 14.34 -7.79 13.30
CA LEU A 391 13.12 -7.05 13.60
C LEU A 391 13.18 -6.58 15.04
N ILE A 392 12.99 -5.28 15.24
CA ILE A 392 12.91 -4.69 16.57
C ILE A 392 11.51 -4.98 17.11
N ALA A 393 11.41 -5.59 18.28
CA ALA A 393 10.17 -5.73 19.02
C ALA A 393 10.11 -4.71 20.17
N ASP A 394 8.92 -4.21 20.46
CA ASP A 394 8.70 -3.42 21.67
C ASP A 394 8.93 -4.29 22.90
N HIS A 395 9.70 -3.78 23.86
CA HIS A 395 10.07 -4.55 25.04
C HIS A 395 8.88 -4.88 25.95
N GLN A 396 7.89 -4.00 25.99
CA GLN A 396 6.75 -4.13 26.88
C GLN A 396 5.65 -4.99 26.26
N THR A 397 5.37 -4.79 24.97
CA THR A 397 4.23 -5.41 24.30
C THR A 397 4.60 -6.55 23.37
N GLY A 398 5.87 -6.71 23.00
CA GLY A 398 6.30 -7.72 22.03
C GLY A 398 5.93 -7.42 20.57
N VAL A 399 5.22 -6.32 20.32
CA VAL A 399 4.81 -5.89 18.97
C VAL A 399 6.06 -5.58 18.14
N ILE A 400 6.10 -6.07 16.90
CA ILE A 400 7.19 -5.77 15.97
C ILE A 400 7.08 -4.31 15.56
N LEU A 401 8.14 -3.53 15.75
CA LEU A 401 8.20 -2.10 15.40
C LEU A 401 8.79 -1.85 14.01
N GLY A 402 9.37 -2.88 13.38
CA GLY A 402 9.98 -2.79 12.05
C GLY A 402 11.45 -3.25 12.03
N PRO A 403 12.13 -3.09 10.88
CA PRO A 403 13.50 -3.55 10.71
C PRO A 403 14.50 -2.67 11.48
N GLY A 404 15.58 -3.30 11.93
CA GLY A 404 16.67 -2.62 12.61
C GLY A 404 17.83 -3.55 12.96
N TYR A 405 18.76 -3.05 13.75
CA TYR A 405 19.95 -3.80 14.18
C TYR A 405 20.48 -3.27 15.51
N VAL A 406 21.48 -3.95 16.06
CA VAL A 406 22.21 -3.49 17.25
C VAL A 406 23.59 -3.00 16.89
N GLU A 407 23.92 -1.80 17.37
CA GLU A 407 25.27 -1.27 17.35
C GLU A 407 25.62 -0.69 18.72
N ASN A 408 26.75 -1.14 19.30
CA ASN A 408 27.20 -0.69 20.63
C ASN A 408 26.11 -0.80 21.72
N SER A 409 25.34 -1.90 21.71
CA SER A 409 24.20 -2.15 22.60
C SER A 409 23.00 -1.21 22.44
N LEU A 410 22.97 -0.38 21.39
CA LEU A 410 21.81 0.45 21.03
C LEU A 410 20.99 -0.22 19.93
N LEU A 411 19.67 -0.19 20.08
CA LEU A 411 18.73 -0.54 19.01
C LEU A 411 18.66 0.60 17.99
N ILE A 412 19.00 0.32 16.74
CA ILE A 412 18.96 1.27 15.64
C ILE A 412 17.93 0.77 14.63
N ALA A 413 16.84 1.53 14.49
CA ALA A 413 15.89 1.30 13.39
C ALA A 413 16.57 1.65 12.06
N ASN A 414 16.36 0.81 11.05
CA ASN A 414 16.69 1.11 9.66
C ASN A 414 15.41 1.00 8.83
N GLY A 415 15.49 1.23 7.52
CA GLY A 415 14.34 1.04 6.64
C GLY A 415 14.51 -0.09 5.66
N GLU A 416 15.08 -1.19 6.13
CA GLU A 416 15.19 -2.43 5.38
C GLU A 416 13.82 -3.12 5.22
N TYR A 417 12.80 -2.39 4.78
CA TYR A 417 11.47 -2.94 4.51
C TYR A 417 11.46 -3.85 3.27
N ASP A 418 12.53 -3.80 2.47
CA ASP A 418 12.84 -4.74 1.38
C ASP A 418 13.49 -6.05 1.86
N LEU A 419 13.61 -6.30 3.17
CA LEU A 419 14.21 -7.53 3.70
C LEU A 419 13.55 -8.80 3.14
N LEU A 420 12.25 -8.74 2.83
CA LEU A 420 11.48 -9.84 2.26
C LEU A 420 11.30 -9.75 0.75
N ALA A 421 11.94 -8.78 0.09
CA ALA A 421 11.90 -8.66 -1.37
C ALA A 421 12.48 -9.93 -2.02
N PRO A 422 11.94 -10.35 -3.17
CA PRO A 422 12.35 -11.59 -3.82
C PRO A 422 13.76 -11.57 -4.43
N GLY A 423 14.40 -10.40 -4.52
CA GLY A 423 15.72 -10.24 -5.11
C GLY A 423 16.23 -8.81 -5.00
N ASN A 424 17.29 -8.54 -5.75
CA ASN A 424 17.97 -7.25 -5.82
C ASN A 424 18.16 -6.80 -7.26
N GLY A 425 17.96 -5.51 -7.52
CA GLY A 425 18.24 -4.93 -8.82
C GLY A 425 17.28 -3.81 -9.20
N MET A 426 17.23 -3.52 -10.48
CA MET A 426 16.37 -2.49 -11.04
C MET A 426 15.02 -3.09 -11.45
N LEU A 427 13.93 -2.48 -11.00
CA LEU A 427 12.57 -2.79 -11.45
C LEU A 427 12.11 -1.73 -12.44
N ILE A 428 11.41 -2.17 -13.49
CA ILE A 428 10.79 -1.29 -14.47
C ILE A 428 9.28 -1.50 -14.41
N TRP A 429 8.56 -0.43 -14.14
CA TRP A 429 7.10 -0.39 -14.03
C TRP A 429 6.52 0.23 -15.28
N HIS A 430 5.53 -0.41 -15.89
CA HIS A 430 4.76 0.15 -17.01
C HIS A 430 3.45 0.73 -16.47
N VAL A 431 3.33 2.06 -16.52
CA VAL A 431 2.15 2.81 -16.08
C VAL A 431 1.29 3.19 -17.28
N ASP A 432 -0.03 3.03 -17.16
CA ASP A 432 -1.03 3.50 -18.11
C ASP A 432 -2.22 4.15 -17.39
N GLU A 433 -2.07 5.44 -17.13
CA GLU A 433 -3.06 6.28 -16.45
C GLU A 433 -4.38 6.36 -17.20
N TYR A 434 -4.44 6.03 -18.50
CA TYR A 434 -5.71 6.02 -19.24
C TYR A 434 -6.70 5.01 -18.63
N VAL A 435 -6.20 3.91 -18.05
CA VAL A 435 -7.03 2.91 -17.38
C VAL A 435 -7.81 3.50 -16.21
N ALA A 436 -7.26 4.49 -15.51
CA ALA A 436 -7.92 5.16 -14.39
C ALA A 436 -9.18 5.95 -14.82
N TYR A 437 -9.25 6.42 -16.07
CA TYR A 437 -10.41 7.16 -16.59
C TYR A 437 -11.52 6.27 -17.15
N GLN A 438 -11.24 4.98 -17.37
CA GLN A 438 -12.24 4.05 -17.89
C GLN A 438 -13.25 3.68 -16.82
N ASP A 439 -14.43 3.23 -17.24
CA ASP A 439 -15.46 2.64 -16.36
C ASP A 439 -15.69 1.19 -16.78
N THR A 440 -14.79 0.30 -16.33
CA THR A 440 -14.83 -1.13 -16.67
C THR A 440 -16.07 -1.80 -16.08
N THR A 441 -16.60 -1.29 -14.96
CA THR A 441 -17.75 -1.86 -14.25
C THR A 441 -19.09 -1.37 -14.79
N ARG A 442 -19.09 -0.30 -15.60
CA ARG A 442 -20.29 0.43 -16.06
C ARG A 442 -21.12 0.97 -14.90
N SER A 443 -20.46 1.32 -13.80
CA SER A 443 -21.09 1.82 -12.58
C SER A 443 -21.42 3.32 -12.64
N GLY A 444 -20.92 4.03 -13.65
CA GLY A 444 -20.96 5.49 -13.73
C GLY A 444 -19.77 6.16 -13.04
N TYR A 445 -18.91 5.38 -12.37
CA TYR A 445 -17.66 5.83 -11.77
C TYR A 445 -16.47 5.22 -12.50
N ASN A 446 -15.38 5.96 -12.58
CA ASN A 446 -14.17 5.46 -13.23
C ASN A 446 -13.42 4.46 -12.33
N ASN A 447 -12.52 3.70 -12.95
CA ASN A 447 -11.80 2.60 -12.34
C ASN A 447 -11.00 2.99 -11.10
N PHE A 448 -10.51 4.23 -11.02
CA PHE A 448 -9.79 4.68 -9.84
C PHE A 448 -10.73 4.82 -8.64
N LEU A 449 -11.87 5.50 -8.80
CA LEU A 449 -12.81 5.76 -7.71
C LEU A 449 -13.46 4.50 -7.14
N VAL A 450 -13.60 3.46 -7.96
CA VAL A 450 -14.15 2.15 -7.55
C VAL A 450 -13.07 1.07 -7.41
N ASN A 451 -11.80 1.44 -7.42
CA ASN A 451 -10.68 0.53 -7.13
C ASN A 451 -10.67 -0.73 -8.03
N THR A 452 -10.77 -0.53 -9.35
CA THR A 452 -10.83 -1.60 -10.38
C THR A 452 -9.77 -1.44 -11.46
N LEU A 453 -8.63 -0.86 -11.10
CA LEU A 453 -7.54 -0.49 -12.02
C LEU A 453 -6.85 -1.68 -12.69
N GLN A 454 -6.96 -2.87 -12.10
CA GLN A 454 -6.25 -4.07 -12.55
C GLN A 454 -7.15 -5.16 -13.15
N TRP A 455 -8.45 -4.87 -13.33
CA TRP A 455 -9.44 -5.88 -13.76
C TRP A 455 -9.25 -6.33 -15.21
N ASN A 456 -8.77 -5.45 -16.08
CA ASN A 456 -8.53 -5.79 -17.48
C ASN A 456 -7.12 -6.36 -17.65
N LYS A 457 -7.02 -7.69 -17.77
CA LYS A 457 -5.76 -8.40 -17.98
C LYS A 457 -4.98 -7.92 -19.22
N ASP A 458 -5.68 -7.41 -20.24
CA ASP A 458 -5.06 -6.99 -21.50
C ASP A 458 -4.61 -5.53 -21.48
N ARG A 459 -5.02 -4.76 -20.46
CA ARG A 459 -4.61 -3.36 -20.27
C ARG A 459 -4.81 -2.93 -18.82
N ARG A 460 -3.72 -2.98 -18.06
CA ARG A 460 -3.65 -2.69 -16.62
C ARG A 460 -3.14 -1.28 -16.37
N PHE A 461 -3.51 -0.71 -15.23
CA PHE A 461 -3.01 0.61 -14.83
C PHE A 461 -1.53 0.59 -14.49
N LEU A 462 -1.09 -0.42 -13.74
CA LEU A 462 0.31 -0.62 -13.39
C LEU A 462 0.68 -2.08 -13.63
N SER A 463 1.82 -2.32 -14.27
CA SER A 463 2.40 -3.66 -14.43
C SER A 463 3.89 -3.62 -14.15
N LEU A 464 4.42 -4.70 -13.57
CA LEU A 464 5.84 -4.95 -13.55
C LEU A 464 6.28 -5.45 -14.93
N VAL A 465 7.40 -4.95 -15.43
CA VAL A 465 8.11 -5.52 -16.58
C VAL A 465 9.00 -6.63 -16.04
N GLU A 466 8.53 -7.87 -16.11
CA GLU A 466 9.23 -9.07 -15.63
C GLU A 466 10.44 -9.36 -16.53
N ALA A 467 11.65 -9.15 -16.00
CA ALA A 467 12.86 -9.01 -16.82
C ALA A 467 13.27 -10.27 -17.60
N ASP A 468 12.85 -11.45 -17.15
CA ASP A 468 13.09 -12.73 -17.84
C ASP A 468 12.08 -13.02 -18.98
N GLY A 469 11.03 -12.21 -19.08
CA GLY A 469 9.96 -12.34 -20.08
C GLY A 469 8.98 -13.48 -19.80
N VAL A 470 9.02 -14.08 -18.62
CA VAL A 470 7.99 -14.98 -18.11
C VAL A 470 6.89 -14.13 -17.46
N VAL A 471 5.65 -14.39 -17.85
CA VAL A 471 4.50 -13.67 -17.26
C VAL A 471 4.03 -14.46 -16.05
N ASP A 472 4.51 -14.08 -14.88
CA ASP A 472 4.10 -14.60 -13.57
C ASP A 472 2.92 -13.80 -13.01
N PHE A 473 2.78 -12.52 -13.37
CA PHE A 473 1.69 -11.65 -12.92
C PHE A 473 0.74 -11.14 -14.02
N GLY A 474 -0.55 -11.02 -13.66
CA GLY A 474 -1.58 -10.43 -14.52
C GLY A 474 -1.89 -11.20 -15.81
N GLY A 475 -1.42 -12.44 -15.94
CA GLY A 475 -1.71 -13.37 -17.03
C GLY A 475 -2.97 -14.22 -16.80
N ASN A 476 -3.11 -15.30 -17.60
CA ASN A 476 -4.12 -16.34 -17.36
C ASN A 476 -3.68 -17.37 -16.31
N TYR A 477 -2.38 -17.37 -16.01
CA TYR A 477 -1.73 -18.17 -15.00
C TYR A 477 -0.97 -17.20 -14.10
N TYR A 478 -0.84 -17.61 -12.86
CA TYR A 478 -0.18 -16.87 -11.82
C TYR A 478 0.89 -17.80 -11.22
N ARG A 479 2.01 -17.23 -10.80
CA ARG A 479 3.11 -17.99 -10.21
C ARG A 479 3.88 -17.16 -9.17
N GLY A 480 3.78 -17.57 -7.91
CA GLY A 480 4.58 -17.07 -6.79
C GLY A 480 4.34 -15.61 -6.47
N TYR A 481 5.31 -14.97 -5.84
CA TYR A 481 5.21 -13.55 -5.46
C TYR A 481 6.43 -12.78 -5.97
N GLY A 482 6.96 -13.24 -7.10
CA GLY A 482 8.15 -12.73 -7.76
C GLY A 482 9.43 -13.46 -7.35
N ASP A 483 10.44 -13.36 -8.21
CA ASP A 483 11.78 -13.90 -8.00
C ASP A 483 12.89 -12.97 -8.51
N GLN A 484 14.15 -13.38 -8.33
CA GLN A 484 15.32 -12.58 -8.71
C GLN A 484 15.42 -12.31 -10.23
N ASN A 485 14.78 -13.14 -11.07
CA ASN A 485 14.81 -13.00 -12.52
C ASN A 485 13.84 -11.91 -13.02
N ASP A 486 12.93 -11.42 -12.17
CA ASP A 486 12.07 -10.27 -12.47
C ASP A 486 12.86 -8.95 -12.49
N PHE A 487 14.06 -8.92 -11.90
CA PHE A 487 14.90 -7.74 -11.81
C PHE A 487 15.83 -7.59 -13.01
N PHE A 488 16.05 -6.35 -13.44
CA PHE A 488 17.10 -5.99 -14.37
C PHE A 488 18.42 -5.77 -13.61
N TYR A 489 19.48 -6.46 -14.02
CA TYR A 489 20.84 -6.30 -13.50
C TYR A 489 21.90 -6.88 -14.46
N GLY A 490 22.99 -6.16 -14.62
CA GLY A 490 24.14 -6.57 -15.43
C GLY A 490 24.94 -7.71 -14.79
N ASN A 491 25.73 -8.42 -15.61
CA ASN A 491 26.61 -9.53 -15.21
C ASN A 491 25.90 -10.71 -14.52
N GLY A 492 24.66 -11.02 -14.89
CA GLY A 492 23.95 -12.18 -14.36
C GLY A 492 22.46 -12.26 -14.72
N GLY A 493 21.83 -11.12 -15.02
CA GLY A 493 20.42 -11.03 -15.41
C GLY A 493 20.19 -10.24 -16.69
N ALA A 494 18.95 -9.83 -16.93
CA ALA A 494 18.60 -8.97 -18.04
C ALA A 494 19.20 -7.57 -17.83
N SER A 495 19.95 -7.07 -18.81
CA SER A 495 20.62 -5.75 -18.74
C SER A 495 20.09 -4.73 -19.74
N SER A 496 18.99 -5.08 -20.42
CA SER A 496 18.39 -4.26 -21.46
C SER A 496 16.90 -4.52 -21.59
N PHE A 497 16.14 -3.45 -21.80
CA PHE A 497 14.73 -3.44 -22.13
C PHE A 497 14.52 -2.50 -23.33
N THR A 498 14.18 -3.08 -24.49
CA THR A 498 14.11 -2.40 -25.78
C THR A 498 12.93 -2.95 -26.60
N PRO A 499 12.59 -2.36 -27.76
CA PRO A 499 11.51 -2.89 -28.61
C PRO A 499 11.79 -4.31 -29.13
N PHE A 500 13.04 -4.77 -29.02
CA PHE A 500 13.52 -6.06 -29.55
C PHE A 500 13.84 -7.10 -28.46
N THR A 501 13.74 -6.75 -27.18
CA THR A 501 13.94 -7.69 -26.07
C THR A 501 12.67 -8.49 -25.79
N ARG A 502 12.79 -9.45 -24.86
CA ARG A 502 11.66 -10.15 -24.25
C ARG A 502 11.81 -9.97 -22.74
N PRO A 503 10.92 -9.22 -22.07
CA PRO A 503 9.78 -8.50 -22.64
C PRO A 503 10.21 -7.30 -23.52
N PRO A 504 9.37 -6.89 -24.50
CA PRO A 504 9.66 -5.73 -25.34
C PRO A 504 9.14 -4.43 -24.71
N SER A 505 9.83 -3.31 -24.92
CA SER A 505 9.40 -1.97 -24.47
C SER A 505 8.26 -1.37 -25.29
N ARG A 506 7.30 -2.19 -25.73
CA ARG A 506 6.16 -1.72 -26.53
C ARG A 506 5.13 -1.01 -25.66
N THR A 507 4.36 -0.13 -26.29
CA THR A 507 3.17 0.44 -25.67
C THR A 507 2.14 -0.64 -25.33
N ASN A 508 1.22 -0.37 -24.42
CA ASN A 508 0.11 -1.25 -24.07
C ASN A 508 -0.84 -1.53 -25.25
N LEU A 509 -0.79 -0.71 -26.30
CA LEU A 509 -1.51 -0.94 -27.56
C LEU A 509 -0.69 -1.72 -28.59
N GLY A 510 0.52 -2.16 -28.24
CA GLY A 510 1.42 -2.97 -29.06
C GLY A 510 2.28 -2.20 -30.05
N ALA A 511 2.15 -0.87 -30.11
CA ALA A 511 3.01 -0.01 -30.94
C ALA A 511 4.45 0.01 -30.41
N ASP A 512 5.40 0.24 -31.32
CA ASP A 512 6.79 0.48 -30.95
C ASP A 512 6.88 1.81 -30.18
N SER A 513 7.46 1.78 -28.97
CA SER A 513 7.64 2.98 -28.15
C SER A 513 8.88 3.77 -28.52
N HIS A 514 9.81 3.13 -29.25
CA HIS A 514 11.14 3.67 -29.56
C HIS A 514 12.03 3.91 -28.33
N ILE A 515 11.65 3.39 -27.17
CA ILE A 515 12.40 3.52 -25.92
C ILE A 515 13.39 2.36 -25.75
N PHE A 516 14.64 2.72 -25.49
CA PHE A 516 15.73 1.81 -25.18
C PHE A 516 16.24 2.13 -23.78
N ILE A 517 16.16 1.15 -22.88
CA ILE A 517 16.82 1.18 -21.58
C ILE A 517 17.89 0.10 -21.64
N THR A 518 19.15 0.47 -21.66
CA THR A 518 20.28 -0.45 -21.89
C THR A 518 21.40 -0.20 -20.91
N GLY A 519 22.43 -1.04 -20.93
CA GLY A 519 23.61 -0.83 -20.08
C GLY A 519 23.31 -0.90 -18.58
N VAL A 520 22.22 -1.58 -18.17
CA VAL A 520 21.90 -1.74 -16.75
C VAL A 520 23.08 -2.40 -16.04
N THR A 521 23.67 -1.72 -15.08
CA THR A 521 24.86 -2.20 -14.36
C THR A 521 24.54 -3.39 -13.48
N ARG A 522 25.58 -4.04 -12.93
CA ARG A 522 25.40 -5.07 -11.87
C ARG A 522 24.57 -4.52 -10.70
N SER A 523 23.89 -5.42 -9.99
CA SER A 523 23.16 -5.06 -8.77
C SER A 523 24.08 -4.40 -7.76
N ASP A 524 23.68 -3.23 -7.31
CA ASP A 524 24.37 -2.42 -6.30
C ASP A 524 23.38 -1.38 -5.75
N THR A 525 23.74 -0.75 -4.65
CA THR A 525 23.03 0.40 -4.08
C THR A 525 22.86 1.58 -5.05
N PHE A 526 23.79 1.74 -5.99
CA PHE A 526 23.72 2.71 -7.07
C PHE A 526 23.87 1.98 -8.39
N MET A 527 22.77 1.84 -9.13
CA MET A 527 22.78 1.26 -10.46
C MET A 527 22.69 2.38 -11.51
N THR A 528 23.20 2.13 -12.70
CA THR A 528 23.02 3.04 -13.85
C THR A 528 22.37 2.31 -15.02
N ALA A 529 21.70 3.08 -15.87
CA ALA A 529 21.21 2.64 -17.17
C ALA A 529 21.34 3.78 -18.20
N ASP A 530 21.58 3.42 -19.45
CA ASP A 530 21.44 4.31 -20.59
C ASP A 530 19.96 4.34 -21.01
N ILE A 531 19.44 5.55 -21.24
CA ILE A 531 18.06 5.78 -21.68
C ILE A 531 18.12 6.50 -23.01
N ASP A 532 17.47 5.95 -24.03
CA ASP A 532 17.33 6.59 -25.33
C ASP A 532 15.89 6.47 -25.84
N ASN A 533 15.48 7.46 -26.63
CA ASN A 533 14.29 7.38 -27.46
C ASN A 533 14.73 7.69 -28.90
N ASP A 534 14.80 6.66 -29.74
CA ASP A 534 15.35 6.76 -31.09
C ASP A 534 14.40 7.44 -32.09
N TRP A 535 13.19 7.80 -31.64
CA TRP A 535 12.20 8.56 -32.40
C TRP A 535 11.75 9.88 -31.73
N LEU A 536 12.58 10.44 -30.85
CA LEU A 536 12.27 11.72 -30.21
C LEU A 536 12.51 12.91 -31.17
N ILE A 537 11.43 13.61 -31.54
CA ILE A 537 11.48 14.91 -32.22
C ILE A 537 11.33 16.01 -31.15
N PRO A 538 12.17 17.07 -31.14
CA PRO A 538 11.99 18.19 -30.22
C PRO A 538 10.55 18.74 -30.26
N GLY A 539 9.95 18.91 -29.08
CA GLY A 539 8.55 19.30 -28.96
C GLY A 539 7.55 18.15 -29.14
N TRP A 540 7.97 16.89 -29.16
CA TRP A 540 7.08 15.73 -29.13
C TRP A 540 7.50 14.76 -28.01
N PRO A 541 6.58 13.92 -27.47
CA PRO A 541 5.14 13.86 -27.77
C PRO A 541 4.38 15.12 -27.31
N GLN A 542 3.18 15.35 -27.88
CA GLN A 542 2.30 16.47 -27.54
C GLN A 542 1.03 16.00 -26.84
N MET A 543 0.57 16.79 -25.86
CA MET A 543 -0.56 16.39 -25.04
C MET A 543 -1.90 16.50 -25.74
N SER A 544 -2.60 15.37 -25.90
CA SER A 544 -4.03 15.40 -26.24
C SER A 544 -4.88 15.68 -24.98
N ARG A 545 -6.20 15.57 -25.08
CA ARG A 545 -7.10 15.64 -23.91
C ARG A 545 -7.78 14.29 -23.73
N PRO A 546 -8.04 13.84 -22.49
CA PRO A 546 -8.86 12.66 -22.25
C PRO A 546 -10.22 12.76 -22.95
N GLY A 547 -10.66 11.67 -23.60
CA GLY A 547 -11.98 11.57 -24.23
C GLY A 547 -11.98 10.88 -25.59
N ALA A 548 -13.11 10.95 -26.31
CA ALA A 548 -13.21 10.46 -27.69
C ALA A 548 -12.31 11.29 -28.62
N MET A 549 -11.50 10.59 -29.42
CA MET A 549 -10.42 11.16 -30.20
C MET A 549 -10.51 10.70 -31.65
N SER A 550 -10.19 11.59 -32.59
CA SER A 550 -9.92 11.20 -33.97
C SER A 550 -8.46 10.76 -34.11
N ASP A 551 -8.16 9.99 -35.16
CA ASP A 551 -6.77 9.80 -35.55
C ASP A 551 -6.13 11.16 -35.88
N PRO A 552 -4.87 11.39 -35.49
CA PRO A 552 -4.14 12.59 -35.87
C PRO A 552 -3.89 12.57 -37.39
N ILE A 553 -4.14 13.69 -38.05
CA ILE A 553 -3.84 13.88 -39.47
C ILE A 553 -2.77 14.94 -39.64
N ILE A 554 -2.02 14.83 -40.74
CA ILE A 554 -1.12 15.90 -41.17
C ILE A 554 -1.91 16.83 -42.09
N ALA A 555 -2.03 18.10 -41.70
CA ALA A 555 -2.68 19.14 -42.48
C ALA A 555 -1.80 20.40 -42.55
N GLY A 556 -1.83 21.09 -43.68
CA GLY A 556 -1.20 22.40 -43.81
C GLY A 556 -2.07 23.48 -43.18
N ILE A 557 -1.70 23.96 -41.99
CA ILE A 557 -2.40 25.07 -41.31
C ILE A 557 -1.51 26.32 -41.32
N GLY A 558 -2.08 27.47 -41.69
CA GLY A 558 -1.43 28.79 -41.68
C GLY A 558 -0.96 29.27 -43.06
N ALA A 559 -0.48 30.52 -43.11
CA ALA A 559 0.20 31.06 -44.29
C ALA A 559 1.48 30.22 -44.52
N PHE A 560 1.69 29.74 -45.76
CA PHE A 560 2.78 28.86 -46.20
C PHE A 560 2.59 27.34 -46.00
N GLY A 561 1.45 26.85 -45.49
CA GLY A 561 1.11 25.43 -45.57
C GLY A 561 2.08 24.49 -44.85
N THR A 562 2.69 24.93 -43.74
CA THR A 562 3.59 24.09 -42.93
C THR A 562 2.82 22.89 -42.38
N ASN A 563 3.38 21.69 -42.57
CA ASN A 563 2.83 20.44 -42.04
C ASN A 563 2.59 20.59 -40.53
N SER A 564 1.33 20.46 -40.16
CA SER A 564 0.85 20.51 -38.79
C SER A 564 0.12 19.21 -38.48
N VAL A 565 0.26 18.70 -37.28
CA VAL A 565 -0.53 17.58 -36.80
C VAL A 565 -1.81 18.14 -36.20
N VAL A 566 -2.94 17.59 -36.62
CA VAL A 566 -4.28 18.06 -36.25
C VAL A 566 -5.12 16.89 -35.78
N MET A 567 -5.85 17.08 -34.70
CA MET A 567 -6.64 16.04 -34.06
C MET A 567 -7.89 16.61 -33.42
N ALA A 568 -9.01 15.92 -33.53
CA ALA A 568 -10.20 16.22 -32.73
C ALA A 568 -10.10 15.48 -31.38
N ALA A 569 -10.37 16.20 -30.29
CA ALA A 569 -10.44 15.66 -28.93
C ALA A 569 -11.67 16.23 -28.21
N GLY A 570 -12.69 15.39 -28.01
CA GLY A 570 -13.99 15.82 -27.48
C GLY A 570 -14.63 16.90 -28.36
N ASN A 571 -14.83 18.10 -27.80
CA ASN A 571 -15.40 19.25 -28.50
C ASN A 571 -14.34 20.26 -29.00
N LYS A 572 -13.06 19.87 -29.04
CA LYS A 572 -11.95 20.74 -29.47
C LYS A 572 -11.19 20.14 -30.64
N ILE A 573 -10.59 21.01 -31.45
CA ILE A 573 -9.53 20.66 -32.39
C ILE A 573 -8.22 21.09 -31.76
N LEU A 574 -7.28 20.16 -31.67
CA LEU A 574 -5.91 20.40 -31.25
C LEU A 574 -5.04 20.41 -32.51
N ALA A 575 -4.13 21.38 -32.60
CA ALA A 575 -3.24 21.52 -33.74
C ALA A 575 -1.85 21.92 -33.27
N TRP A 576 -0.84 21.25 -33.81
CA TRP A 576 0.56 21.48 -33.50
C TRP A 576 1.38 21.58 -34.77
N ARG A 577 2.37 22.46 -34.77
CA ARG A 577 3.42 22.48 -35.79
C ARG A 577 4.33 21.27 -35.64
N PHE A 578 5.15 21.00 -36.67
CA PHE A 578 6.13 19.90 -36.66
C PHE A 578 7.12 19.96 -35.48
N ASP A 579 7.37 21.15 -34.92
CA ASP A 579 8.24 21.40 -33.77
C ASP A 579 7.50 21.38 -32.41
N GLY A 580 6.24 20.94 -32.41
CA GLY A 580 5.41 20.82 -31.21
C GLY A 580 4.72 22.11 -30.75
N ALA A 581 4.95 23.25 -31.41
CA ALA A 581 4.28 24.50 -31.03
C ALA A 581 2.77 24.43 -31.33
N LYS A 582 1.93 24.79 -30.35
CA LYS A 582 0.46 24.83 -30.47
C LYS A 582 0.00 25.95 -31.42
N ILE A 583 -1.02 25.66 -32.24
CA ILE A 583 -1.64 26.60 -33.21
C ILE A 583 -2.91 27.21 -32.64
#